data_AF-Q5M5G5-F1
#
_entry.id   AF-Q5M5G5-F1
#
_cell.length_a   1.000
_cell.length_b   1.000
_cell.length_c   1.000
_cell.angle_alpha   90.00
_cell.angle_beta   90.00
_cell.angle_gamma   90.00
#
_symmetry.space_group_name_H-M   'P 1'
#
loop_
_entity.id
_entity.type
_entity.pdbx_description
1 polymer ?
#
loop_
_entity_poly.entity_id
_entity_poly.type
_entity_poly.pdbx_seq_one_letter_code
_entity_poly.pdbx_strand_id
1 'polypeptide(L)'
;MKVGKDSAKSIMKTYCKPSDAQMSGDDLNMTYSGKDYSESVYLTFKKQYDGTFILSHASGNFPTDAVQTDDSYKSDWTKEQFDAINKGDYSNPSNGTKLEGILKDYPKASDADYTISIVREDEFKKELTVFYNDFKSEDGKLKTVYLLFDTTEDGDTF
;
A
#
# COMPACT_ATOMS: atom_id res chain seq x y z
N MET A 1 15.70 2.04 -5.99
CA MET A 1 15.56 0.61 -6.32
C MET A 1 15.04 0.52 -7.76
N LYS A 2 15.45 -0.46 -8.56
CA LYS A 2 15.07 -0.62 -9.97
C LYS A 2 14.88 -2.10 -10.33
N VAL A 3 13.67 -2.48 -10.74
CA VAL A 3 13.35 -3.84 -11.18
C VAL A 3 14.10 -4.16 -12.48
N GLY A 4 14.51 -5.41 -12.65
CA GLY A 4 15.24 -5.86 -13.82
C GLY A 4 16.69 -5.37 -13.90
N LYS A 5 17.12 -4.52 -12.95
CA LYS A 5 18.46 -3.92 -12.93
C LYS A 5 19.19 -4.16 -11.61
N ASP A 6 18.52 -3.93 -10.48
CA ASP A 6 19.16 -4.08 -9.18
C ASP A 6 19.30 -5.56 -8.81
N SER A 7 20.51 -5.92 -8.38
CA SER A 7 20.80 -7.26 -7.87
C SER A 7 20.54 -7.36 -6.37
N ALA A 8 20.28 -8.57 -5.88
CA ALA A 8 20.26 -8.89 -4.45
C ALA A 8 21.47 -8.31 -3.71
N LYS A 9 22.66 -8.43 -4.31
CA LYS A 9 23.93 -7.95 -3.75
C LYS A 9 23.99 -6.41 -3.66
N SER A 10 23.51 -5.69 -4.67
CA SER A 10 23.51 -4.23 -4.66
C SER A 10 22.48 -3.69 -3.67
N ILE A 11 21.31 -4.33 -3.55
CA ILE A 11 20.31 -3.98 -2.53
C ILE A 11 20.87 -4.15 -1.12
N MET A 12 21.46 -5.32 -0.79
CA MET A 12 22.03 -5.55 0.55
C MET A 12 23.20 -4.60 0.88
N LYS A 13 23.92 -4.13 -0.15
CA LYS A 13 24.99 -3.14 0.03
C LYS A 13 24.42 -1.76 0.40
N THR A 14 23.29 -1.38 -0.18
CA THR A 14 22.65 -0.08 0.05
C THR A 14 21.80 -0.06 1.33
N TYR A 15 21.06 -1.14 1.59
CA TYR A 15 20.03 -1.20 2.64
C TYR A 15 20.36 -2.16 3.79
N CYS A 16 21.61 -2.62 3.87
CA CYS A 16 22.08 -3.62 4.83
C CYS A 16 21.41 -5.00 4.63
N LYS A 17 21.61 -5.91 5.59
CA LYS A 17 21.04 -7.27 5.52
C LYS A 17 19.53 -7.22 5.77
N PRO A 18 18.74 -8.05 5.06
CA PRO A 18 17.32 -8.19 5.34
C PRO A 18 17.09 -8.83 6.71
N SER A 19 15.90 -8.61 7.27
CA SER A 19 15.43 -9.27 8.48
C SER A 19 15.24 -10.77 8.27
N ASP A 20 14.78 -11.15 7.07
CA ASP A 20 14.61 -12.55 6.67
C ASP A 20 14.94 -12.74 5.18
N ALA A 21 15.42 -13.93 4.82
CA ALA A 21 15.72 -14.29 3.44
C ALA A 21 15.47 -15.78 3.19
N GLN A 22 14.70 -16.09 2.15
CA GLN A 22 14.27 -17.44 1.83
C GLN A 22 14.39 -17.73 0.34
N MET A 23 14.82 -18.95 0.01
CA MET A 23 14.81 -19.47 -1.36
C MET A 23 13.49 -20.21 -1.62
N SER A 24 12.83 -19.90 -2.74
CA SER A 24 11.67 -20.63 -3.24
C SER A 24 11.91 -20.99 -4.71
N GLY A 25 12.41 -22.21 -4.95
CA GLY A 25 12.86 -22.63 -6.27
C GLY A 25 14.02 -21.75 -6.77
N ASP A 26 13.80 -21.05 -7.88
CA ASP A 26 14.75 -20.11 -8.48
C ASP A 26 14.58 -18.66 -7.99
N ASP A 27 13.63 -18.41 -7.08
CA ASP A 27 13.40 -17.09 -6.53
C ASP A 27 14.05 -16.95 -5.14
N LEU A 28 14.69 -15.81 -4.92
CA LEU A 28 15.18 -15.37 -3.63
C LEU A 28 14.24 -14.28 -3.11
N ASN A 29 13.57 -14.57 -1.99
CA ASN A 29 12.70 -13.62 -1.31
C ASN A 29 13.45 -13.01 -0.13
N MET A 30 13.41 -11.69 -0.01
CA MET A 30 13.98 -10.95 1.11
C MET A 30 12.91 -10.08 1.75
N THR A 31 12.91 -10.04 3.07
CA THR A 31 12.02 -9.18 3.86
C THR A 31 12.86 -8.21 4.68
N TYR A 32 12.59 -6.92 4.55
CA TYR A 32 13.07 -5.89 5.45
C TYR A 32 11.90 -5.48 6.33
N SER A 33 12.05 -5.59 7.65
CA SER A 33 10.96 -5.28 8.58
C SER A 33 11.42 -4.35 9.70
N GLY A 34 10.49 -3.52 10.17
CA GLY A 34 10.61 -2.77 11.42
C GLY A 34 10.69 -3.70 12.64
N LYS A 35 10.99 -3.14 13.82
CA LYS A 35 11.18 -3.91 15.07
C LYS A 35 9.96 -4.73 15.48
N ASP A 36 8.79 -4.26 15.09
CA ASP A 36 7.44 -4.72 15.44
C ASP A 36 6.70 -5.31 14.22
N TYR A 37 7.35 -5.41 13.06
CA TYR A 37 6.79 -5.92 11.80
C TYR A 37 5.56 -5.16 11.26
N SER A 38 5.20 -4.03 11.88
CA SER A 38 4.17 -3.11 11.37
C SER A 38 4.58 -2.51 10.02
N GLU A 39 5.88 -2.30 9.83
CA GLU A 39 6.49 -1.91 8.57
C GLU A 39 7.22 -3.08 7.95
N SER A 40 6.93 -3.37 6.69
CA SER A 40 7.63 -4.41 5.95
C SER A 40 7.77 -4.09 4.47
N VAL A 41 8.92 -4.46 3.91
CA VAL A 41 9.22 -4.44 2.47
C VAL A 41 9.62 -5.83 2.04
N TYR A 42 8.87 -6.37 1.08
CA TYR A 42 9.07 -7.67 0.48
C TYR A 42 9.70 -7.51 -0.88
N LEU A 43 10.84 -8.14 -1.10
CA LEU A 43 11.56 -8.14 -2.37
C LEU A 43 11.64 -9.57 -2.89
N THR A 44 11.26 -9.78 -4.14
CA THR A 44 11.52 -11.03 -4.84
C THR A 44 12.56 -10.79 -5.91
N PHE A 45 13.58 -11.65 -5.93
CA PHE A 45 14.62 -11.64 -6.94
C PHE A 45 14.59 -12.94 -7.70
N LYS A 46 14.64 -12.85 -9.03
CA LYS A 46 14.68 -14.01 -9.92
C LYS A 46 16.12 -14.36 -10.28
N LYS A 47 16.47 -15.64 -10.18
CA LYS A 47 17.78 -16.13 -10.61
C LYS A 47 17.91 -16.04 -12.14
N GLN A 48 19.05 -15.51 -12.57
CA GLN A 48 19.45 -15.41 -13.97
C GLN A 48 20.32 -16.60 -14.37
N TYR A 49 20.54 -16.78 -15.68
CA TYR A 49 21.37 -17.86 -16.21
C TYR A 49 22.81 -17.87 -15.68
N ASP A 50 23.37 -16.69 -15.40
CA ASP A 50 24.71 -16.52 -14.82
C ASP A 50 24.76 -16.71 -13.29
N GLY A 51 23.63 -17.06 -12.67
CA GLY A 51 23.47 -17.26 -11.24
C GLY A 51 23.25 -15.98 -10.43
N THR A 52 23.19 -14.81 -11.07
CA THR A 52 22.83 -13.56 -10.38
C THR A 52 21.35 -13.53 -10.03
N PHE A 53 20.99 -12.83 -8.95
CA PHE A 53 19.60 -12.63 -8.55
C PHE A 53 19.24 -11.17 -8.81
N ILE A 54 18.28 -10.96 -9.72
CA ILE A 54 17.83 -9.62 -10.14
C ILE A 54 16.42 -9.39 -9.63
N LEU A 55 16.19 -8.20 -9.08
CA LEU A 55 14.91 -7.81 -8.51
C LEU A 55 13.82 -7.95 -9.58
N SER A 56 12.80 -8.76 -9.30
CA SER A 56 11.66 -8.99 -10.18
C SER A 56 10.38 -8.37 -9.62
N HIS A 57 10.27 -8.24 -8.30
CA HIS A 57 9.12 -7.66 -7.63
C HIS A 57 9.53 -7.00 -6.31
N ALA A 58 8.88 -5.91 -5.96
CA ALA A 58 8.87 -5.39 -4.60
C ALA A 58 7.47 -4.91 -4.23
N SER A 59 7.15 -5.11 -2.97
CA SER A 59 6.00 -4.53 -2.30
C SER A 59 6.37 -4.12 -0.88
N GLY A 60 5.56 -3.29 -0.27
CA GLY A 60 5.71 -2.98 1.15
C GLY A 60 4.44 -2.41 1.73
N ASN A 61 4.30 -2.53 3.03
CA ASN A 61 3.19 -1.99 3.81
C ASN A 61 3.76 -1.18 4.98
N PHE A 62 3.14 -0.03 5.23
CA PHE A 62 3.58 0.94 6.21
C PHE A 62 2.35 1.57 6.90
N PRO A 63 2.37 1.74 8.22
CA PRO A 63 1.35 2.50 8.91
C PRO A 63 1.42 3.98 8.46
N THR A 64 0.34 4.71 8.70
CA THR A 64 0.23 6.11 8.29
C THR A 64 -0.48 6.96 9.33
N ASP A 65 0.06 8.15 9.58
CA ASP A 65 -0.58 9.18 10.41
C ASP A 65 -1.50 10.11 9.58
N ALA A 66 -1.60 9.88 8.25
CA ALA A 66 -2.42 10.71 7.36
C ALA A 66 -3.93 10.56 7.64
N VAL A 67 -4.33 9.45 8.28
CA VAL A 67 -5.71 9.16 8.65
C VAL A 67 -5.74 8.76 10.11
N GLN A 68 -6.64 9.36 10.89
CA GLN A 68 -6.85 8.94 12.25
C GLN A 68 -7.60 7.60 12.27
N THR A 69 -7.02 6.59 12.92
CA THR A 69 -7.64 5.27 13.09
C THR A 69 -8.26 5.11 14.49
N ASP A 70 -9.32 4.30 14.58
CA ASP A 70 -10.06 4.01 15.82
C ASP A 70 -10.61 2.58 15.79
N ASP A 71 -10.04 1.67 16.58
CA ASP A 71 -10.48 0.27 16.66
C ASP A 71 -11.95 0.10 17.08
N SER A 72 -12.54 1.14 17.69
CA SER A 72 -13.94 1.16 18.12
C SER A 72 -14.90 1.77 17.09
N TYR A 73 -14.40 2.03 15.87
CA TYR A 73 -15.14 2.66 14.78
C TYR A 73 -16.55 2.10 14.59
N LYS A 74 -17.49 3.01 14.33
CA LYS A 74 -18.88 2.72 13.98
C LYS A 74 -19.22 3.36 12.65
N SER A 75 -19.89 2.60 11.79
CA SER A 75 -20.06 3.04 10.41
C SER A 75 -21.10 4.15 10.28
N ASP A 76 -20.63 5.31 9.85
CA ASP A 76 -21.50 6.43 9.47
C ASP A 76 -21.87 6.41 7.99
N TRP A 77 -21.21 5.56 7.19
CA TRP A 77 -21.40 5.47 5.75
C TRP A 77 -22.76 4.90 5.36
N THR A 78 -23.47 5.60 4.48
CA THR A 78 -24.59 5.06 3.71
C THR A 78 -24.16 4.70 2.30
N LYS A 79 -24.96 3.88 1.61
CA LYS A 79 -24.72 3.55 0.20
C LYS A 79 -24.71 4.80 -0.68
N GLU A 80 -25.63 5.73 -0.44
CA GLU A 80 -25.76 6.97 -1.22
C GLU A 80 -24.52 7.85 -1.10
N GLN A 81 -23.95 7.96 0.10
CA GLN A 81 -22.72 8.71 0.33
C GLN A 81 -21.52 8.07 -0.36
N PHE A 82 -21.41 6.75 -0.30
CA PHE A 82 -20.35 6.01 -1.00
C PHE A 82 -20.47 6.14 -2.52
N ASP A 83 -21.67 6.00 -3.07
CA ASP A 83 -21.93 6.12 -4.51
C ASP A 83 -21.68 7.55 -5.04
N ALA A 84 -21.72 8.56 -4.18
CA ALA A 84 -21.43 9.95 -4.54
C ALA A 84 -19.93 10.26 -4.65
N ILE A 85 -19.05 9.34 -4.23
CA ILE A 85 -17.60 9.50 -4.37
C ILE A 85 -17.21 9.35 -5.84
N ASN A 86 -16.50 10.34 -6.37
CA ASN A 86 -15.91 10.24 -7.70
C ASN A 86 -14.64 9.39 -7.64
N LYS A 87 -14.63 8.30 -8.40
CA LYS A 87 -13.44 7.47 -8.59
C LYS A 87 -12.50 8.11 -9.61
N GLY A 88 -11.22 8.18 -9.27
CA GLY A 88 -10.19 8.63 -10.20
C GLY A 88 -10.02 7.70 -11.41
N ASP A 89 -9.59 8.23 -12.55
CA ASP A 89 -9.15 7.42 -13.68
C ASP A 89 -7.72 6.96 -13.45
N TYR A 90 -7.40 5.71 -13.82
CA TYR A 90 -6.05 5.17 -13.75
C TYR A 90 -5.03 6.01 -14.52
N SER A 91 -5.43 6.62 -15.64
CA SER A 91 -4.55 7.49 -16.44
C SER A 91 -4.38 8.90 -15.88
N ASN A 92 -5.31 9.34 -15.04
CA ASN A 92 -5.28 10.64 -14.39
C ASN A 92 -6.04 10.60 -13.06
N PRO A 93 -5.42 10.08 -11.99
CA PRO A 93 -6.09 9.90 -10.69
C PRO A 93 -6.62 11.19 -10.08
N SER A 94 -6.06 12.35 -10.49
CA SER A 94 -6.41 13.66 -9.95
C SER A 94 -7.86 14.12 -10.20
N ASN A 95 -8.59 13.42 -11.07
CA ASN A 95 -10.04 13.64 -11.25
C ASN A 95 -10.89 12.91 -10.19
N GLY A 96 -10.27 12.08 -9.35
CA GLY A 96 -10.89 11.41 -8.22
C GLY A 96 -11.14 12.33 -7.03
N THR A 97 -11.89 11.81 -6.06
CA THR A 97 -12.16 12.52 -4.81
C THR A 97 -10.92 12.50 -3.93
N LYS A 98 -10.36 13.67 -3.65
CA LYS A 98 -9.23 13.81 -2.72
C LYS A 98 -9.52 13.19 -1.36
N LEU A 99 -8.51 12.57 -0.75
CA LEU A 99 -8.56 12.08 0.63
C LEU A 99 -9.03 13.18 1.60
N GLU A 100 -8.49 14.40 1.48
CA GLU A 100 -8.89 15.53 2.33
C GLU A 100 -10.39 15.85 2.25
N GLY A 101 -11.04 15.59 1.11
CA GLY A 101 -12.47 15.74 0.96
C GLY A 101 -13.23 14.69 1.78
N ILE A 102 -12.80 13.44 1.70
CA ILE A 102 -13.37 12.34 2.47
C ILE A 102 -13.18 12.56 3.98
N LEU A 103 -11.99 12.97 4.43
CA LEU A 103 -11.68 13.14 5.85
C LEU A 103 -12.44 14.30 6.52
N LYS A 104 -13.01 15.24 5.76
CA LYS A 104 -13.89 16.28 6.32
C LYS A 104 -15.21 15.69 6.83
N ASP A 105 -15.76 14.74 6.08
CA ASP A 105 -17.04 14.10 6.42
C ASP A 105 -16.83 12.83 7.25
N TYR A 106 -15.71 12.14 7.05
CA TYR A 106 -15.34 10.86 7.68
C TYR A 106 -13.93 10.93 8.30
N PRO A 107 -13.74 11.70 9.38
CA PRO A 107 -12.41 12.02 9.93
C PRO A 107 -11.70 10.84 10.59
N LYS A 108 -12.41 9.75 10.89
CA LYS A 108 -11.86 8.55 11.52
C LYS A 108 -12.18 7.30 10.71
N ALA A 109 -11.18 6.46 10.52
CA ALA A 109 -11.28 5.16 9.89
C ALA A 109 -11.09 4.04 10.91
N SER A 110 -11.46 2.80 10.57
CA SER A 110 -11.08 1.66 11.40
C SER A 110 -9.61 1.31 11.22
N ASP A 111 -9.06 1.52 10.02
CA ASP A 111 -7.66 1.21 9.70
C ASP A 111 -7.18 2.01 8.47
N ALA A 112 -5.87 2.22 8.34
CA ALA A 112 -5.28 2.86 7.17
C ALA A 112 -3.79 2.53 7.04
N ASP A 113 -3.36 2.18 5.83
CA ASP A 113 -1.97 1.85 5.53
C ASP A 113 -1.53 2.37 4.17
N TYR A 114 -0.27 2.76 4.07
CA TYR A 114 0.39 2.90 2.79
C TYR A 114 0.89 1.56 2.29
N THR A 115 0.57 1.25 1.04
CA THR A 115 1.20 0.18 0.28
C THR A 115 2.13 0.79 -0.77
N ILE A 116 3.33 0.24 -0.88
CA ILE A 116 4.20 0.48 -2.04
C ILE A 116 4.16 -0.78 -2.88
N SER A 117 3.95 -0.64 -4.18
CA SER A 117 3.97 -1.74 -5.13
C SER A 117 4.72 -1.33 -6.40
N ILE A 118 5.21 -2.32 -7.15
CA ILE A 118 5.73 -2.07 -8.50
C ILE A 118 4.69 -2.53 -9.50
N VAL A 119 4.24 -1.59 -10.34
CA VAL A 119 3.21 -1.85 -11.34
C VAL A 119 3.82 -2.14 -12.71
N ARG A 120 4.99 -1.55 -13.02
CA ARG A 120 5.75 -1.74 -14.27
C ARG A 120 7.26 -1.67 -14.01
N GLU A 121 8.09 -2.16 -14.94
CA GLU A 121 9.55 -2.01 -14.86
C GLU A 121 9.90 -0.53 -14.65
N ASP A 122 10.49 -0.20 -13.49
CA ASP A 122 10.90 1.13 -13.03
C ASP A 122 9.81 2.08 -12.46
N GLU A 123 8.55 1.64 -12.26
CA GLU A 123 7.49 2.48 -11.68
C GLU A 123 7.03 1.96 -10.31
N PHE A 124 7.45 2.66 -9.25
CA PHE A 124 6.92 2.46 -7.90
C PHE A 124 5.63 3.25 -7.74
N LYS A 125 4.59 2.56 -7.32
CA LYS A 125 3.33 3.18 -6.96
C LYS A 125 3.21 3.17 -5.45
N LYS A 126 2.86 4.32 -4.87
CA LYS A 126 2.49 4.45 -3.47
C LYS A 126 0.98 4.69 -3.42
N GLU A 127 0.29 3.84 -2.68
CA GLU A 127 -1.17 3.88 -2.55
C GLU A 127 -1.53 3.92 -1.06
N LEU A 128 -2.45 4.81 -0.69
CA LEU A 128 -3.05 4.81 0.64
C LEU A 128 -4.32 3.97 0.57
N THR A 129 -4.43 2.99 1.45
CA THR A 129 -5.68 2.27 1.67
C THR A 129 -6.32 2.76 2.96
N VAL A 130 -7.61 3.09 2.92
CA VAL A 130 -8.39 3.46 4.10
C VAL A 130 -9.57 2.52 4.25
N PHE A 131 -9.70 1.93 5.42
CA PHE A 131 -10.74 0.98 5.75
C PHE A 131 -11.72 1.57 6.76
N TYR A 132 -13.01 1.47 6.45
CA TYR A 132 -14.09 1.79 7.37
C TYR A 132 -14.91 0.52 7.59
N ASN A 133 -14.52 -0.28 8.58
CA ASN A 133 -15.12 -1.57 8.90
C ASN A 133 -15.94 -1.52 10.19
N ASP A 134 -17.22 -1.83 10.09
CA ASP A 134 -18.11 -2.14 11.21
C ASP A 134 -19.03 -3.29 10.82
N PHE A 135 -18.58 -4.53 11.05
CA PHE A 135 -19.31 -5.73 10.63
C PHE A 135 -20.68 -5.91 11.32
N LYS A 136 -20.93 -5.14 12.38
CA LYS A 136 -22.18 -5.10 13.15
C LYS A 136 -22.92 -3.77 12.95
N SER A 137 -22.66 -3.06 11.86
CA SER A 137 -23.33 -1.80 11.55
C SER A 137 -24.85 -1.95 11.55
N GLU A 138 -25.53 -0.88 11.93
CA GLU A 138 -26.98 -0.79 11.93
C GLU A 138 -27.57 -0.86 10.51
N ASP A 139 -28.86 -1.14 10.41
CA ASP A 139 -29.57 -1.17 9.12
C ASP A 139 -29.46 0.19 8.41
N GLY A 140 -29.17 0.14 7.11
CA GLY A 140 -28.94 1.34 6.29
C GLY A 140 -27.50 1.87 6.32
N LYS A 141 -26.62 1.33 7.17
CA LYS A 141 -25.18 1.62 7.18
C LYS A 141 -24.38 0.54 6.45
N LEU A 142 -23.28 0.95 5.83
CA LEU A 142 -22.36 0.03 5.17
C LEU A 142 -21.45 -0.64 6.19
N LYS A 143 -21.34 -1.96 6.12
CA LYS A 143 -20.46 -2.75 7.01
C LYS A 143 -18.98 -2.57 6.69
N THR A 144 -18.68 -2.33 5.41
CA THR A 144 -17.32 -2.17 4.91
C THR A 144 -17.34 -1.13 3.82
N VAL A 145 -16.48 -0.13 3.97
CA VAL A 145 -16.07 0.76 2.90
C VAL A 145 -14.56 0.66 2.76
N TYR A 146 -14.12 0.44 1.52
CA TYR A 146 -12.72 0.32 1.15
C TYR A 146 -12.41 1.42 0.13
N LEU A 147 -11.52 2.34 0.51
CA LEU A 147 -11.06 3.41 -0.37
C LEU A 147 -9.57 3.25 -0.61
N LEU A 148 -9.18 3.26 -1.89
CA LEU A 148 -7.80 3.20 -2.34
C LEU A 148 -7.49 4.52 -3.03
N PHE A 149 -6.43 5.19 -2.58
CA PHE A 149 -5.99 6.47 -3.11
C PHE A 149 -4.59 6.36 -3.70
N ASP A 150 -4.40 6.95 -4.86
CA ASP A 150 -3.08 7.10 -5.47
C ASP A 150 -2.36 8.28 -4.82
N THR A 151 -1.11 8.05 -4.43
CA THR A 151 -0.28 9.09 -3.82
C THR A 151 0.73 9.59 -4.83
N THR A 152 0.68 10.89 -5.11
CA THR A 152 1.68 11.56 -5.96
C THR A 152 3.04 11.66 -5.25
N GLU A 153 4.11 11.96 -6.00
CA GLU A 153 5.44 12.20 -5.41
C GLU A 153 5.44 13.37 -4.40
N ASP A 154 4.57 14.37 -4.62
CA ASP A 154 4.39 15.53 -3.73
C ASP A 154 3.55 15.21 -2.47
N GLY A 155 2.97 14.00 -2.38
CA GLY A 155 2.20 13.53 -1.24
C GLY A 155 0.69 13.73 -1.34
N ASP A 156 0.19 14.38 -2.39
CA ASP A 156 -1.26 14.49 -2.62
C ASP A 156 -1.89 13.12 -2.89
N THR A 157 -3.09 12.88 -2.34
CA THR A 157 -3.80 11.59 -2.40
C THR A 157 -5.20 11.72 -3.04
N PHE A 158 -5.49 10.91 -4.06
CA PHE A 158 -6.71 10.98 -4.90
C PHE A 158 -7.33 9.62 -5.20
#